data_AF-M3FD66-F1
#
_entry.id   AF-M3FD66-F1
#
_cell.length_a   1.000
_cell.length_b   1.000
_cell.length_c   1.000
_cell.angle_alpha   90.00
_cell.angle_beta   90.00
_cell.angle_gamma   90.00
#
_symmetry.space_group_name_H-M   'P 1'
#
loop_
_entity.id
_entity.type
_entity.pdbx_description
1 polymer ?
#
loop_
_entity_poly.entity_id
_entity_poly.type
_entity_poly.pdbx_seq_one_letter_code
_entity_poly.pdbx_strand_id
1 'polypeptide(L)' 'MARKPQYDEEFKENTVELLIKSRKSMTQISKDLGVSLNTLINWKKYLTDDGPFQEELHSEHE' A
#
# COMPACT_ATOMS: atom_id res chain seq x y z
N MET A 1 -5.71 -3.30 -25.73
CA MET A 1 -6.24 -2.85 -24.42
C MET A 1 -5.37 -3.47 -23.35
N ALA A 2 -4.52 -2.70 -22.68
CA ALA A 2 -3.67 -3.25 -21.62
C ALA A 2 -4.58 -3.71 -20.47
N ARG A 3 -4.63 -5.03 -20.23
CA ARG A 3 -5.29 -5.59 -19.05
C ARG A 3 -4.57 -5.01 -17.84
N LYS A 4 -5.28 -4.21 -17.04
CA LYS A 4 -4.77 -3.79 -15.74
C LYS A 4 -4.40 -5.07 -14.97
N PRO A 5 -3.19 -5.20 -14.43
CA PRO A 5 -2.87 -6.30 -13.54
C PRO A 5 -3.91 -6.29 -12.42
N GLN A 6 -4.73 -7.32 -12.38
CA GLN A 6 -5.74 -7.49 -11.35
C GLN A 6 -5.01 -8.14 -10.19
N TYR A 7 -4.57 -7.31 -9.25
CA TYR A 7 -3.98 -7.78 -8.02
C TYR A 7 -5.09 -8.32 -7.13
N ASP A 8 -4.89 -9.51 -6.60
CA ASP A 8 -5.77 -10.12 -5.61
C ASP A 8 -5.92 -9.21 -4.38
N GLU A 9 -7.09 -9.23 -3.75
CA GLU A 9 -7.35 -8.41 -2.56
C GLU A 9 -6.38 -8.76 -1.42
N GLU A 10 -6.12 -10.05 -1.20
CA GLU A 10 -5.13 -10.53 -0.23
C GLU A 10 -3.73 -9.94 -0.49
N PHE A 11 -3.34 -9.81 -1.76
CA PHE A 11 -2.06 -9.21 -2.13
C PHE A 11 -2.01 -7.72 -1.77
N LYS A 12 -3.11 -6.98 -1.98
CA LYS A 12 -3.20 -5.56 -1.62
C LYS A 12 -3.15 -5.36 -0.12
N GLU A 13 -3.90 -6.16 0.63
CA GLU A 13 -3.93 -6.12 2.09
C GLU A 13 -2.55 -6.45 2.67
N ASN A 14 -1.91 -7.54 2.24
CA ASN A 14 -0.57 -7.90 2.69
C ASN A 14 0.47 -6.83 2.33
N THR A 15 0.33 -6.19 1.16
CA THR A 15 1.24 -5.10 0.76
C THR A 15 1.07 -3.86 1.63
N VAL A 16 -0.17 -3.47 1.94
CA VAL A 16 -0.44 -2.31 2.82
C VAL A 16 -0.08 -2.62 4.26
N GLU A 17 -0.37 -3.82 4.75
CA GLU A 17 0.08 -4.28 6.06
C GLU A 17 1.61 -4.25 6.15
N LEU A 18 2.33 -4.71 5.12
CA LEU A 18 3.78 -4.60 5.05
C LEU A 18 4.23 -3.14 5.04
N LEU A 19 3.55 -2.24 4.35
CA LEU A 19 3.88 -0.81 4.34
C LEU A 19 3.75 -0.15 5.71
N ILE A 20 2.85 -0.65 6.54
CA ILE A 20 2.55 -0.09 7.86
C ILE A 20 3.44 -0.75 8.92
N LYS A 21 3.51 -2.09 8.94
CA LYS A 21 4.33 -2.85 9.90
C LYS A 21 5.83 -2.76 9.60
N SER A 22 6.20 -2.62 8.33
CA SER A 22 7.61 -2.51 7.93
C SER A 22 8.03 -1.04 7.91
N ARG A 23 9.19 -0.73 8.48
CA ARG A 23 9.85 0.58 8.33
C ARG A 23 10.41 0.83 6.90
N LYS A 24 10.00 0.02 5.92
CA LYS A 24 10.45 0.14 4.53
C LYS A 24 9.65 1.23 3.84
N SER A 25 10.35 2.11 3.12
CA SER A 25 9.66 3.13 2.34
C SER A 25 8.89 2.51 1.17
N MET A 26 7.81 3.18 0.76
CA MET A 26 6.95 2.76 -0.34
C MET A 26 7.70 2.51 -1.65
N THR A 27 8.78 3.25 -1.89
CA THR A 27 9.68 3.06 -3.04
C THR A 27 10.44 1.74 -2.98
N GLN A 28 10.82 1.27 -1.79
CA GLN A 28 11.49 -0.02 -1.63
C GLN A 28 10.51 -1.16 -1.88
N ILE A 29 9.31 -1.09 -1.29
CA ILE A 29 8.27 -2.10 -1.49
C ILE A 29 7.81 -2.13 -2.96
N SER A 30 7.71 -0.97 -3.60
CA SER A 30 7.44 -0.86 -5.05
C SER A 30 8.46 -1.63 -5.90
N LYS A 31 9.76 -1.50 -5.59
CA LYS A 31 10.83 -2.20 -6.32
C LYS A 31 10.87 -3.70 -5.99
N ASP A 32 10.63 -4.05 -4.73
CA ASP A 32 10.64 -5.43 -4.22
C ASP A 32 9.50 -6.26 -4.81
N LEU A 33 8.28 -5.70 -4.82
CA LEU A 33 7.07 -6.36 -5.32
C LEU A 33 6.82 -6.12 -6.81
N GLY A 34 7.58 -5.25 -7.47
CA GLY A 34 7.35 -4.85 -8.87
C GLY A 34 6.04 -4.08 -9.08
N VAL A 35 5.49 -3.48 -8.02
CA VAL A 35 4.24 -2.70 -8.06
C VAL A 35 4.58 -1.22 -8.24
N SER A 36 3.81 -0.50 -9.05
CA SER A 36 4.02 0.94 -9.22
C SER A 36 3.71 1.71 -7.93
N LEU A 37 4.55 2.71 -7.59
CA LEU A 37 4.30 3.63 -6.47
C LEU A 37 2.88 4.21 -6.48
N ASN A 38 2.39 4.62 -7.66
CA ASN A 38 1.06 5.17 -7.81
C ASN A 38 -0.05 4.18 -7.41
N THR A 39 0.16 2.89 -7.67
CA THR A 39 -0.75 1.81 -7.25
C THR A 39 -0.71 1.62 -5.74
N LEU A 40 0.48 1.67 -5.12
CA LEU A 40 0.63 1.61 -3.66
C LEU A 40 -0.03 2.80 -2.97
N ILE A 41 0.12 4.02 -3.51
CA ILE A 41 -0.57 5.22 -2.99
C ILE A 41 -2.09 4.99 -3.02
N ASN A 42 -2.61 4.44 -4.12
CA ASN A 42 -4.04 4.19 -4.26
C ASN A 42 -4.53 3.11 -3.29
N TRP A 43 -3.79 2.01 -3.09
CA TRP A 43 -4.16 0.96 -2.15
C TRP A 43 -4.10 1.44 -0.72
N LYS A 44 -3.02 2.15 -0.37
CA LYS A 44 -2.89 2.78 0.93
C LYS A 44 -4.09 3.67 1.18
N LYS A 45 -4.40 4.60 0.27
CA LYS A 45 -5.58 5.47 0.40
C LYS A 45 -6.87 4.66 0.54
N TYR A 46 -7.10 3.67 -0.30
CA TYR A 46 -8.34 2.87 -0.25
C TYR A 46 -8.50 2.09 1.07
N LEU A 47 -7.40 1.55 1.61
CA LEU A 47 -7.38 0.72 2.82
C LEU A 47 -7.17 1.52 4.11
N THR A 48 -6.76 2.79 4.02
CA THR A 48 -6.58 3.72 5.16
C THR A 48 -7.60 4.85 5.19
N ASP A 49 -8.42 5.07 4.16
CA ASP A 49 -9.52 6.05 4.16
C ASP A 49 -10.86 5.38 4.56
N ASP A 50 -11.05 4.12 4.16
CA ASP A 50 -12.26 3.32 4.42
C ASP A 50 -11.97 1.98 5.14
N GLY A 51 -10.71 1.73 5.52
CA GLY A 51 -10.26 0.44 6.09
C GLY A 51 -9.58 0.55 7.46
N PRO A 52 -9.28 -0.60 8.11
CA PRO A 52 -8.89 -0.70 9.52
C PRO A 52 -7.51 -0.10 9.86
N PHE A 53 -6.82 0.51 8.90
CA PHE A 53 -5.45 0.97 9.02
C PHE A 53 -5.32 2.50 9.18
N GLN A 54 -6.43 3.23 9.39
CA GLN A 54 -6.46 4.70 9.51
C GLN A 54 -5.54 5.23 10.64
N GLU A 55 -5.44 4.51 11.75
CA GLU A 55 -4.86 5.03 13.00
C GLU A 55 -3.32 5.06 13.00
N GLU A 56 -2.66 4.23 12.20
CA GLU A 56 -1.20 4.06 12.27
C GLU A 56 -0.41 5.11 11.46
N LEU A 57 -1.10 5.90 10.62
CA LEU A 57 -0.45 6.85 9.70
C LEU A 57 -0.40 8.30 10.17
N HIS A 58 -1.15 8.65 11.20
CA HIS A 58 -1.29 10.03 11.67
C HIS A 58 -0.19 10.45 12.67
N SER A 59 0.79 9.58 12.94
CA SER A 59 1.80 9.77 13.99
C SER A 59 3.16 10.31 13.53
N GLU A 60 3.37 10.60 12.23
CA GLU A 60 4.67 11.09 11.73
C GLU A 60 4.61 12.47 11.05
N HIS A 61 3.73 13.37 11.51
CA HIS A 61 3.75 14.76 11.02
C HIS A 61 3.42 15.79 12.11
N GLU A 62 4.12 15.71 13.25
CA GLU A 62 4.33 16.85 14.15
C GLU A 62 5.67 17.55 13.81
#